data_AF-A0A9E3M5D3-F1
#
_entry.id   AF-A0A9E3M5D3-F1
#
_cell.length_a   1.000
_cell.length_b   1.000
_cell.length_c   1.000
_cell.angle_alpha   90.00
_cell.angle_beta   90.00
_cell.angle_gamma   90.00
#
_symmetry.space_group_name_H-M   'P 1'
#
loop_
_entity.id
_entity.type
_entity.pdbx_description
1 polymer ?
#
loop_
_entity_poly.entity_id
_entity_poly.type
_entity_poly.pdbx_seq_one_letter_code
_entity_poly.pdbx_strand_id
1 'polypeptide(L)'
;MKIYAALLAILLVAGPGWAQEPDSWHGLTLDRATIEDALTVLGQPNNTKENQKLKTPIHSWIDKSARYSRLQFRRKFGVRRATLYFLDDTLKAIVIFLQERINPNSLSQAYGLDFTPRVPKMKLAFSPENYERQAGKIYPKQYPEVYHLIAVSERAYVVAEVNRSAWAMLGAELAGQLADSTSFPGKVRLIQLISPSLRDARGLGALQ
;
A
#
# COMPACT_ATOMS: atom_id res chain seq x y z
N MET A 1 10.63 57.76 -11.06
CA MET A 1 10.47 56.32 -11.34
C MET A 1 10.75 55.55 -10.05
N LYS A 2 9.72 54.93 -9.44
CA LYS A 2 9.87 54.11 -8.23
C LYS A 2 9.75 52.65 -8.64
N ILE A 3 10.84 51.90 -8.45
CA ILE A 3 10.97 50.48 -8.74
C ILE A 3 10.35 49.72 -7.56
N TYR A 4 9.22 49.05 -7.77
CA TYR A 4 8.71 48.06 -6.82
C TYR A 4 9.51 46.78 -7.01
N ALA A 5 10.41 46.51 -6.06
CA ALA A 5 11.09 45.24 -5.92
C ALA A 5 10.05 44.18 -5.48
N ALA A 6 9.51 43.45 -6.45
CA ALA A 6 8.72 42.25 -6.19
C ALA A 6 9.68 41.13 -5.75
N LEU A 7 9.76 40.94 -4.44
CA LEU A 7 10.43 39.81 -3.80
C LEU A 7 9.53 38.58 -3.97
N LEU A 8 9.63 37.95 -5.14
CA LEU A 8 9.00 36.66 -5.42
C LEU A 8 9.87 35.57 -4.79
N ALA A 9 9.55 35.21 -3.54
CA ALA A 9 10.08 34.00 -2.92
C ALA A 9 9.43 32.79 -3.62
N ILE A 10 10.05 32.31 -4.69
CA ILE A 10 9.77 31.00 -5.25
C ILE A 10 10.23 29.99 -4.21
N LEU A 11 9.27 29.40 -3.51
CA LEU A 11 9.45 28.21 -2.68
C LEU A 11 10.29 27.19 -3.44
N LEU A 12 11.38 26.74 -2.79
CA LEU A 12 12.14 25.57 -3.20
C LEU A 12 11.16 24.41 -3.46
N VAL A 13 10.97 24.07 -4.72
CA VAL A 13 10.44 22.76 -5.11
C VAL A 13 11.55 21.78 -4.77
N ALA A 14 11.44 21.16 -3.60
CA ALA A 14 12.26 20.02 -3.24
C ALA A 14 12.18 18.99 -4.37
N GLY A 15 13.36 18.61 -4.89
CA GLY A 15 13.48 17.63 -5.96
C GLY A 15 12.86 16.27 -5.59
N PRO A 16 12.71 15.36 -6.58
CA PRO A 16 11.89 14.16 -6.47
C PRO A 16 12.58 13.08 -5.62
N GLY A 17 12.61 13.28 -4.31
CA GLY A 17 12.56 12.17 -3.37
C GLY A 17 11.12 11.68 -3.35
N TRP A 18 10.86 10.48 -3.86
CA TRP A 18 9.56 9.82 -3.81
C TRP A 18 9.22 9.37 -2.38
N ALA A 19 9.45 10.24 -1.39
CA ALA A 19 9.04 10.02 -0.01
C ALA A 19 7.54 10.33 0.05
N GLN A 20 6.74 9.29 -0.16
CA GLN A 20 5.30 9.35 0.02
C GLN A 20 5.01 9.20 1.52
N GLU A 21 4.26 10.14 2.09
CA GLU A 21 3.76 9.95 3.45
C GLU A 21 2.88 8.68 3.51
N PRO A 22 3.07 7.81 4.52
CA PRO A 22 2.33 6.55 4.64
C PRO A 22 0.80 6.66 4.66
N ASP A 23 0.29 7.83 5.05
CA ASP A 23 -1.12 8.17 5.21
C ASP A 23 -1.65 9.11 4.13
N SER A 24 -0.85 9.46 3.11
CA SER A 24 -1.25 10.42 2.09
C SER A 24 -1.08 9.89 0.66
N TRP A 25 -1.99 10.26 -0.24
CA TRP A 25 -1.83 10.05 -1.68
C TRP A 25 -2.34 11.26 -2.47
N HIS A 26 -1.46 11.88 -3.26
CA HIS A 26 -1.72 13.18 -3.92
C HIS A 26 -2.22 14.27 -2.97
N GLY A 27 -1.72 14.31 -1.72
CA GLY A 27 -2.14 15.30 -0.72
C GLY A 27 -3.46 14.98 -0.02
N LEU A 28 -4.13 13.87 -0.37
CA LEU A 28 -5.29 13.38 0.37
C LEU A 28 -4.82 12.52 1.54
N THR A 29 -4.93 13.06 2.75
CA THR A 29 -4.50 12.40 3.99
C THR A 29 -5.65 11.63 4.62
N LEU A 30 -5.37 10.41 5.09
CA LEU A 30 -6.30 9.61 5.87
C LEU A 30 -6.78 10.38 7.12
N ASP A 31 -8.02 10.14 7.53
CA ASP A 31 -8.68 10.78 8.68
C ASP A 31 -8.81 12.31 8.62
N ARG A 32 -8.49 12.93 7.48
CA ARG A 32 -8.60 14.38 7.28
C ARG A 32 -9.31 14.74 5.99
N ALA A 33 -8.95 14.13 4.87
CA ALA A 33 -9.47 14.52 3.57
C ALA A 33 -10.95 14.17 3.42
N THR A 34 -11.70 15.06 2.79
CA THR A 34 -13.14 14.91 2.51
C THR A 34 -13.41 14.44 1.09
N ILE A 35 -14.67 14.13 0.77
CA ILE A 35 -15.07 13.87 -0.62
C ILE A 35 -14.80 15.11 -1.49
N GLU A 36 -15.07 16.31 -0.97
CA GLU A 36 -14.83 17.58 -1.69
C GLU A 36 -13.34 17.78 -2.00
N ASP A 37 -12.45 17.50 -1.04
CA ASP A 37 -11.01 17.54 -1.27
C ASP A 37 -10.60 16.59 -2.39
N ALA A 38 -11.13 15.36 -2.37
CA ALA A 38 -10.83 14.37 -3.40
C ALA A 38 -11.33 14.79 -4.79
N LEU A 39 -12.51 15.40 -4.88
CA LEU A 39 -13.04 15.94 -6.14
C LEU A 39 -12.20 17.12 -6.64
N THR A 40 -11.71 17.96 -5.74
CA THR A 40 -10.85 19.11 -6.07
C THR A 40 -9.48 18.64 -6.58
N VAL A 41 -8.86 17.68 -5.90
CA VAL A 41 -7.51 17.20 -6.21
C VAL A 41 -7.50 16.23 -7.40
N LEU A 42 -8.45 15.29 -7.46
CA LEU A 42 -8.44 14.18 -8.45
C LEU A 42 -9.44 14.39 -9.60
N GLY A 43 -10.27 15.42 -9.52
CA GLY A 43 -11.36 15.70 -10.44
C GLY A 43 -12.53 14.74 -10.26
N GLN A 44 -13.37 14.63 -11.31
CA GLN A 44 -14.53 13.74 -11.27
C GLN A 44 -14.12 12.25 -11.29
N PRO A 45 -14.74 11.41 -10.44
CA PRO A 45 -14.52 9.97 -10.42
C PRO A 45 -15.23 9.27 -11.59
N ASN A 46 -14.72 8.12 -12.00
CA ASN A 46 -15.38 7.28 -13.00
C ASN A 46 -16.57 6.50 -12.43
N ASN A 47 -16.63 6.32 -11.11
CA ASN A 47 -17.71 5.60 -10.44
C ASN A 47 -17.79 6.04 -8.97
N THR A 48 -19.01 6.38 -8.55
CA THR A 48 -19.35 6.68 -7.16
C THR A 48 -20.37 5.64 -6.68
N LYS A 49 -20.22 5.15 -5.45
CA LYS A 49 -21.20 4.29 -4.79
C LYS A 49 -21.29 4.62 -3.31
N GLU A 50 -22.48 4.54 -2.76
CA GLU A 50 -22.72 4.67 -1.33
C GLU A 50 -22.98 3.30 -0.69
N ASN A 51 -22.98 3.25 0.64
CA ASN A 51 -23.31 2.08 1.44
C ASN A 51 -22.47 0.82 1.12
N GLN A 52 -21.23 1.01 0.68
CA GLN A 52 -20.34 -0.09 0.30
C GLN A 52 -19.60 -0.63 1.50
N LYS A 53 -19.35 -1.94 1.52
CA LYS A 53 -18.33 -2.51 2.43
C LYS A 53 -16.95 -2.21 1.87
N LEU A 54 -16.00 -1.92 2.75
CA LEU A 54 -14.59 -1.86 2.39
C LEU A 54 -14.16 -3.23 1.82
N LYS A 55 -13.55 -3.24 0.62
CA LYS A 55 -13.04 -4.46 -0.04
C LYS A 55 -11.52 -4.42 -0.05
N THR A 56 -10.88 -5.03 0.94
CA THR A 56 -9.43 -5.04 1.14
C THR A 56 -8.97 -6.48 1.38
N PRO A 57 -7.91 -7.00 0.73
CA PRO A 57 -7.48 -8.38 0.95
C PRO A 57 -7.11 -8.69 2.42
N ILE A 58 -6.85 -7.68 3.26
CA ILE A 58 -6.64 -7.88 4.69
C ILE A 58 -7.90 -7.47 5.48
N HIS A 59 -8.88 -8.37 5.49
CA HIS A 59 -10.21 -8.14 6.07
C HIS A 59 -10.35 -8.48 7.56
N SER A 60 -9.41 -9.21 8.17
CA SER A 60 -9.67 -9.86 9.47
C SER A 60 -9.68 -8.92 10.68
N TRP A 61 -9.20 -7.69 10.55
CA TRP A 61 -8.83 -6.77 11.64
C TRP A 61 -9.48 -5.39 11.48
N ILE A 62 -10.28 -5.22 10.43
CA ILE A 62 -11.04 -4.01 10.13
C ILE A 62 -12.51 -4.31 10.40
N ASP A 63 -13.22 -3.37 11.01
CA ASP A 63 -14.67 -3.50 11.18
C ASP A 63 -15.39 -3.62 9.83
N LYS A 64 -16.09 -4.74 9.64
CA LYS A 64 -16.84 -5.08 8.42
C LYS A 64 -18.29 -4.58 8.45
N SER A 65 -18.73 -4.02 9.58
CA SER A 65 -20.08 -3.48 9.76
C SER A 65 -20.23 -2.12 9.08
N ALA A 66 -19.16 -1.32 9.11
CA ALA A 66 -19.13 0.03 8.57
C ALA A 66 -19.46 0.07 7.07
N ARG A 67 -20.17 1.13 6.69
CA ARG A 67 -20.65 1.39 5.33
C ARG A 67 -20.02 2.68 4.84
N TYR A 68 -19.42 2.59 3.66
CA TYR A 68 -18.57 3.64 3.12
C TYR A 68 -19.15 4.21 1.82
N SER A 69 -18.93 5.51 1.64
CA SER A 69 -18.98 6.14 0.32
C SER A 69 -17.68 5.83 -0.41
N ARG A 70 -17.79 5.48 -1.69
CA ARG A 70 -16.67 4.96 -2.48
C ARG A 70 -16.55 5.71 -3.79
N LEU A 71 -15.39 6.35 -3.98
CA LEU A 71 -15.01 7.00 -5.23
C LEU A 71 -13.97 6.15 -5.96
N GLN A 72 -14.11 6.00 -7.28
CA GLN A 72 -13.17 5.23 -8.09
C GLN A 72 -12.66 6.03 -9.27
N PHE A 73 -11.34 6.04 -9.43
CA PHE A 73 -10.62 6.69 -10.52
C PHE A 73 -9.88 5.62 -11.33
N ARG A 74 -9.83 5.74 -12.65
CA ARG A 74 -9.16 4.79 -13.56
C ARG A 74 -8.22 5.53 -14.50
N ARG A 75 -7.06 4.93 -14.77
CA ARG A 75 -6.06 5.42 -15.74
C ARG A 75 -5.70 6.90 -15.54
N LYS A 76 -5.51 7.29 -14.28
CA LYS A 76 -5.01 8.62 -13.89
C LYS A 76 -3.75 8.42 -13.05
N PHE A 77 -2.85 9.40 -13.04
CA PHE A 77 -1.72 9.46 -12.12
C PHE A 77 -0.80 8.21 -12.11
N GLY A 78 -0.60 7.58 -13.26
CA GLY A 78 0.23 6.36 -13.36
C GLY A 78 -0.38 5.11 -12.70
N VAL A 79 -1.66 5.15 -12.32
CA VAL A 79 -2.36 4.01 -11.71
C VAL A 79 -3.46 3.48 -12.61
N ARG A 80 -3.59 2.15 -12.63
CA ARG A 80 -4.67 1.48 -13.37
C ARG A 80 -6.02 1.84 -12.76
N ARG A 81 -6.10 1.85 -11.43
CA ARG A 81 -7.30 2.20 -10.66
C ARG A 81 -6.92 2.66 -9.27
N ALA A 82 -7.48 3.77 -8.80
CA ALA A 82 -7.54 4.13 -7.39
C ALA A 82 -8.97 4.05 -6.88
N THR A 83 -9.16 3.64 -5.63
CA THR A 83 -10.46 3.60 -4.97
C THR A 83 -10.32 4.19 -3.58
N LEU A 84 -11.10 5.22 -3.30
CA LEU A 84 -11.12 5.92 -2.03
C LEU A 84 -12.39 5.53 -1.28
N TYR A 85 -12.27 5.29 0.01
CA TYR A 85 -13.38 4.94 0.90
C TYR A 85 -13.51 5.97 2.00
N PHE A 86 -14.70 6.55 2.10
CA PHE A 86 -15.05 7.59 3.05
C PHE A 86 -16.09 7.05 4.03
N LEU A 87 -15.90 7.35 5.30
CA LEU A 87 -16.87 7.11 6.38
C LEU A 87 -17.19 8.47 6.99
N ASP A 88 -18.47 8.83 7.06
CA ASP A 88 -18.94 10.13 7.53
C ASP A 88 -18.17 11.30 6.89
N ASP A 89 -18.10 11.25 5.55
CA ASP A 89 -17.35 12.18 4.68
C ASP A 89 -15.83 12.26 4.92
N THR A 90 -15.27 11.41 5.77
CA THR A 90 -13.82 11.41 6.07
C THR A 90 -13.12 10.23 5.39
N LEU A 91 -11.97 10.48 4.73
CA LEU A 91 -11.20 9.45 4.04
C LEU A 91 -10.60 8.43 5.01
N LYS A 92 -10.96 7.15 4.86
CA LYS A 92 -10.49 6.07 5.75
C LYS A 92 -9.58 5.05 5.08
N ALA A 93 -9.70 4.88 3.76
CA ALA A 93 -8.83 3.97 3.04
C ALA A 93 -8.65 4.37 1.58
N ILE A 94 -7.47 4.07 1.05
CA ILE A 94 -7.10 4.26 -0.35
C ILE A 94 -6.59 2.92 -0.88
N VAL A 95 -7.15 2.44 -1.98
CA VAL A 95 -6.75 1.21 -2.66
C VAL A 95 -6.26 1.53 -4.07
N ILE A 96 -4.98 1.30 -4.31
CA ILE A 96 -4.27 1.68 -5.53
C ILE A 96 -3.85 0.42 -6.27
N PHE A 97 -4.38 0.23 -7.48
CA PHE A 97 -3.92 -0.76 -8.43
C PHE A 97 -2.93 -0.09 -9.38
N LEU A 98 -1.67 -0.50 -9.29
CA LEU A 98 -0.60 0.08 -10.09
C LEU A 98 -0.74 -0.29 -11.57
N GLN A 99 -0.40 0.63 -12.45
CA GLN A 99 -0.29 0.34 -13.89
C GLN A 99 1.02 -0.39 -14.17
N GLU A 100 2.13 0.18 -13.70
CA GLU A 100 3.45 -0.44 -13.72
C GLU A 100 3.74 -1.08 -12.37
N ARG A 101 4.21 -2.32 -12.39
CA ARG A 101 4.47 -3.07 -11.16
C ARG A 101 5.83 -2.67 -10.59
N ILE A 102 5.87 -2.27 -9.33
CA ILE A 102 7.11 -1.81 -8.68
C ILE A 102 7.85 -2.97 -7.98
N ASN A 103 9.15 -2.78 -7.77
CA ASN A 103 9.96 -3.68 -6.96
C ASN A 103 9.52 -3.57 -5.49
N PRO A 104 9.12 -4.67 -4.82
CA PRO A 104 8.71 -4.62 -3.41
C PRO A 104 9.81 -4.11 -2.47
N ASN A 105 11.08 -4.27 -2.83
CA ASN A 105 12.20 -3.78 -2.00
C ASN A 105 12.33 -2.25 -2.02
N SER A 106 11.71 -1.57 -2.99
CA SER A 106 11.66 -0.10 -3.05
C SER A 106 10.58 0.49 -2.14
N LEU A 107 9.70 -0.33 -1.55
CA LEU A 107 8.60 0.15 -0.71
C LEU A 107 9.10 0.85 0.55
N SER A 108 10.13 0.31 1.21
CA SER A 108 10.67 0.92 2.43
C SER A 108 11.24 2.31 2.17
N GLN A 109 11.94 2.48 1.04
CA GLN A 109 12.42 3.79 0.61
C GLN A 109 11.28 4.73 0.22
N ALA A 110 10.24 4.22 -0.46
CA ALA A 110 9.12 5.03 -0.93
C ALA A 110 8.26 5.55 0.23
N TYR A 111 8.07 4.77 1.30
CA TYR A 111 7.21 5.12 2.42
C TYR A 111 7.96 5.52 3.70
N GLY A 112 9.29 5.32 3.74
CA GLY A 112 10.07 5.51 4.96
C GLY A 112 9.67 4.56 6.09
N LEU A 113 9.19 3.36 5.77
CA LEU A 113 8.72 2.36 6.74
C LEU A 113 9.34 0.98 6.50
N ASP A 114 9.49 0.21 7.57
CA ASP A 114 9.89 -1.18 7.47
C ASP A 114 8.70 -2.09 7.13
N PHE A 115 8.82 -2.79 6.00
CA PHE A 115 7.82 -3.74 5.55
C PHE A 115 8.15 -5.14 6.04
N THR A 116 7.13 -5.83 6.56
CA THR A 116 7.23 -7.22 7.00
C THR A 116 6.31 -8.12 6.16
N PRO A 117 6.76 -9.33 5.80
CA PRO A 117 5.94 -10.24 5.02
C PRO A 117 4.88 -10.91 5.87
N ARG A 118 3.61 -10.78 5.48
CA ARG A 118 2.52 -11.56 6.05
C ARG A 118 2.32 -12.83 5.25
N VAL A 119 2.97 -13.89 5.69
CA VAL A 119 2.75 -15.25 5.17
C VAL A 119 1.70 -15.93 6.06
N PRO A 120 0.60 -16.48 5.52
CA PRO A 120 -0.40 -17.17 6.33
C PRO A 120 0.23 -18.31 7.14
N LYS A 121 0.07 -18.29 8.47
CA LYS A 121 0.62 -19.29 9.42
C LYS A 121 0.32 -20.74 9.02
N MET A 122 -0.82 -20.97 8.37
CA MET A 122 -1.23 -22.28 7.87
C MET A 122 -0.24 -22.86 6.85
N LYS A 123 0.43 -22.05 6.02
CA LYS A 123 1.45 -22.54 5.06
C LYS A 123 2.81 -22.84 5.69
N LEU A 124 3.17 -22.14 6.77
CA LEU A 124 4.35 -22.44 7.57
C LEU A 124 4.17 -23.75 8.36
N ALA A 125 2.95 -24.01 8.84
CA ALA A 125 2.61 -25.22 9.59
C ALA A 125 2.64 -26.52 8.77
N PHE A 126 2.53 -26.46 7.43
CA PHE A 126 2.72 -27.63 6.56
C PHE A 126 4.19 -27.89 6.21
N SER A 127 5.12 -27.06 6.67
CA SER A 127 6.57 -27.26 6.49
C SER A 127 7.39 -26.70 7.67
N PRO A 128 7.10 -27.11 8.92
CA PRO A 128 7.72 -26.55 10.11
C PRO A 128 9.24 -26.79 10.14
N GLU A 129 9.70 -27.94 9.62
CA GLU A 129 11.12 -28.26 9.50
C GLU A 129 11.93 -27.24 8.70
N ASN A 130 11.31 -26.58 7.72
CA ASN A 130 11.99 -25.59 6.88
C ASN A 130 12.14 -24.24 7.58
N TYR A 131 11.28 -23.90 8.54
CA TYR A 131 11.35 -22.65 9.30
C TYR A 131 12.41 -22.72 10.40
N GLU A 132 12.48 -23.84 11.12
CA GLU A 132 13.45 -24.06 12.19
C GLU A 132 14.88 -24.23 11.66
N ARG A 133 15.07 -24.99 10.56
CA ARG A 133 16.38 -25.12 9.89
C ARG A 133 16.93 -23.80 9.34
N GLN A 134 16.08 -22.80 9.19
CA GLN A 134 16.40 -21.51 8.56
C GLN A 134 16.46 -20.36 9.57
N ALA A 135 16.43 -20.65 10.88
CA ALA A 135 16.50 -19.67 11.96
C ALA A 135 15.47 -18.52 11.81
N GLY A 136 14.26 -18.84 11.33
CA GLY A 136 13.20 -17.86 11.13
C GLY A 136 13.34 -16.99 9.87
N LYS A 137 14.34 -17.23 9.01
CA LYS A 137 14.46 -16.55 7.71
C LYS A 137 13.49 -17.16 6.69
N ILE A 138 12.66 -16.34 6.07
CA ILE A 138 11.78 -16.77 4.97
C ILE A 138 12.54 -16.61 3.66
N TYR A 139 12.85 -17.73 3.00
CA TYR A 139 13.59 -17.70 1.74
C TYR A 139 12.66 -17.36 0.56
N PRO A 140 13.18 -16.72 -0.50
CA PRO A 140 12.40 -16.34 -1.68
C PRO A 140 11.52 -17.46 -2.27
N LYS A 141 11.98 -18.72 -2.21
CA LYS A 141 11.25 -19.90 -2.70
C LYS A 141 9.98 -20.22 -1.86
N GLN A 142 9.95 -19.87 -0.58
CA GLN A 142 8.86 -20.17 0.34
C GLN A 142 7.69 -19.18 0.28
N TYR A 143 7.87 -18.04 -0.38
CA TYR A 143 6.77 -17.09 -0.58
C TYR A 143 5.66 -17.71 -1.45
N PRO A 144 4.38 -17.52 -1.12
CA PRO A 144 3.31 -17.93 -2.01
C PRO A 144 3.27 -17.05 -3.27
N GLU A 145 2.59 -17.51 -4.32
CA GLU A 145 2.44 -16.76 -5.58
C GLU A 145 1.85 -15.35 -5.36
N VAL A 146 0.94 -15.22 -4.40
CA VAL A 146 0.44 -13.93 -3.93
C VAL A 146 0.65 -13.87 -2.42
N TYR A 147 1.33 -12.82 -1.97
CA TYR A 147 1.52 -12.52 -0.54
C TYR A 147 1.38 -11.03 -0.28
N HIS A 148 1.36 -10.65 0.99
CA HIS A 148 1.26 -9.26 1.41
C HIS A 148 2.51 -8.85 2.18
N LEU A 149 2.96 -7.63 1.93
CA LEU A 149 3.89 -6.90 2.77
C LEU A 149 3.09 -5.86 3.55
N ILE A 150 3.40 -5.71 4.83
CA ILE A 150 2.71 -4.79 5.73
C ILE A 150 3.74 -3.94 6.43
N ALA A 151 3.52 -2.63 6.40
CA ALA A 151 4.17 -1.67 7.27
C ALA A 151 3.11 -0.98 8.12
N VAL A 152 3.49 -0.66 9.36
CA VAL A 152 2.62 -0.02 10.35
C VAL A 152 3.28 1.29 10.77
N SER A 153 2.51 2.37 10.80
CA SER A 153 2.89 3.65 11.40
C SER A 153 1.78 4.11 12.33
N GLU A 154 2.03 5.20 13.07
CA GLU A 154 1.00 5.81 13.93
C GLU A 154 -0.20 6.35 13.15
N ARG A 155 0.00 6.71 11.87
CA ARG A 155 -1.01 7.37 11.03
C ARG A 155 -1.65 6.48 9.98
N ALA A 156 -0.99 5.37 9.63
CA ALA A 156 -1.47 4.48 8.57
C ALA A 156 -0.92 3.07 8.68
N TYR A 157 -1.69 2.14 8.15
CA TYR A 157 -1.22 0.84 7.71
C TYR A 157 -1.02 0.84 6.20
N VAL A 158 0.18 0.46 5.77
CA VAL A 158 0.52 0.34 4.36
C VAL A 158 0.60 -1.14 4.02
N VAL A 159 -0.27 -1.58 3.12
CA VAL A 159 -0.36 -2.97 2.69
C VAL A 159 -0.07 -3.06 1.20
N ALA A 160 1.00 -3.75 0.86
CA ALA A 160 1.34 -4.05 -0.53
C ALA A 160 1.05 -5.52 -0.85
N GLU A 161 0.29 -5.76 -1.91
CA GLU A 161 0.08 -7.10 -2.44
C GLU A 161 1.12 -7.37 -3.53
N VAL A 162 1.92 -8.40 -3.30
CA VAL A 162 3.00 -8.82 -4.19
C VAL A 162 2.54 -10.06 -4.95
N ASN A 163 2.72 -10.03 -6.28
CA ASN A 163 2.55 -11.20 -7.12
C ASN A 163 3.92 -11.68 -7.60
N ARG A 164 4.19 -12.96 -7.34
CA ARG A 164 5.38 -13.70 -7.75
C ARG A 164 4.99 -14.62 -8.90
N SER A 165 5.00 -14.13 -10.14
CA SER A 165 4.65 -14.95 -11.29
C SER A 165 5.68 -16.08 -11.47
N ALA A 166 5.21 -17.29 -11.75
CA ALA A 166 6.07 -18.47 -11.96
C ALA A 166 7.11 -18.24 -13.08
N TRP A 167 6.71 -17.56 -14.15
CA TRP A 167 7.60 -17.16 -15.25
C TRP A 167 8.70 -16.20 -14.83
N ALA A 168 8.42 -15.25 -13.93
CA ALA A 168 9.45 -14.34 -13.42
C ALA A 168 10.43 -15.06 -12.49
N MET A 169 9.97 -16.07 -11.74
CA MET A 169 10.83 -16.90 -10.90
C MET A 169 11.75 -17.79 -11.72
N LEU A 170 11.24 -18.44 -12.77
CA LEU A 170 12.06 -19.24 -13.67
C LEU A 170 13.13 -18.38 -14.35
N GLY A 171 12.75 -17.18 -14.82
CA GLY A 171 13.71 -16.22 -15.38
C GLY A 171 14.79 -15.79 -14.38
N ALA A 172 14.40 -15.49 -13.13
CA ALA A 172 15.34 -15.13 -12.07
C ALA A 172 16.26 -16.29 -11.65
N GLU A 173 15.76 -17.53 -11.67
CA GLU A 173 16.52 -18.74 -11.38
C GLU A 173 17.58 -19.01 -12.46
N LEU A 174 17.17 -18.96 -13.73
CA LEU A 174 18.08 -19.09 -14.88
C LEU A 174 19.14 -17.98 -14.92
N ALA A 175 18.79 -16.78 -14.44
CA ALA A 175 19.72 -15.65 -14.35
C ALA A 175 20.62 -15.68 -13.09
N GLY A 176 20.52 -16.70 -12.23
CA GLY A 176 21.29 -16.80 -10.99
C GLY A 176 20.95 -15.76 -9.92
N GLN A 177 19.83 -15.04 -10.06
CA GLN A 177 19.44 -13.93 -9.19
C GLN A 177 18.71 -14.37 -7.91
N LEU A 178 18.57 -15.68 -7.69
CA LEU A 178 17.89 -16.25 -6.52
C LEU A 178 18.83 -16.66 -5.38
N ALA A 179 20.15 -16.59 -5.57
CA ALA A 179 21.13 -16.86 -4.53
C ALA A 179 21.28 -15.61 -3.64
N ASP A 180 20.96 -15.75 -2.35
CA ASP A 180 21.31 -14.82 -1.26
C ASP A 180 20.64 -13.44 -1.17
N SER A 181 19.43 -13.25 -1.71
CA SER A 181 18.73 -11.99 -1.45
C SER A 181 17.82 -12.07 -0.21
N THR A 182 18.07 -11.20 0.77
CA THR A 182 17.12 -10.76 1.81
C THR A 182 15.92 -10.00 1.24
N SER A 183 15.67 -10.16 -0.06
CA SER A 183 14.78 -9.34 -0.85
C SER A 183 13.43 -10.01 -1.05
N PHE A 184 12.37 -9.20 -1.10
CA PHE A 184 11.02 -9.68 -1.35
C PHE A 184 10.86 -10.09 -2.82
N PRO A 185 10.55 -11.36 -3.15
CA PRO A 185 10.45 -11.80 -4.54
C PRO A 185 9.14 -11.37 -5.19
N GLY A 186 9.17 -10.99 -6.47
CA GLY A 186 7.99 -10.66 -7.26
C GLY A 186 7.82 -9.16 -7.51
N LYS A 187 6.59 -8.75 -7.79
CA LYS A 187 6.26 -7.35 -8.09
C LYS A 187 4.98 -6.91 -7.38
N VAL A 188 4.98 -5.69 -6.85
CA VAL A 188 3.80 -5.10 -6.21
C VAL A 188 2.77 -4.77 -7.28
N ARG A 189 1.53 -5.23 -7.08
CA ARG A 189 0.40 -4.95 -7.99
C ARG A 189 -0.64 -4.03 -7.38
N LEU A 190 -0.70 -3.97 -6.07
CA LEU A 190 -1.68 -3.21 -5.32
C LEU A 190 -1.06 -2.69 -4.04
N ILE A 191 -1.40 -1.45 -3.69
CA ILE A 191 -1.06 -0.80 -2.43
C ILE A 191 -2.36 -0.37 -1.78
N GLN A 192 -2.46 -0.51 -0.46
CA GLN A 192 -3.55 0.03 0.34
C GLN A 192 -2.98 0.88 1.46
N LEU A 193 -3.57 2.04 1.63
CA LEU A 193 -3.35 2.90 2.80
C LEU A 193 -4.65 2.83 3.61
N ILE A 194 -4.55 2.46 4.89
CA ILE A 194 -5.70 2.19 5.74
C ILE A 194 -5.53 2.94 7.06
N SER A 195 -6.57 3.68 7.45
CA SER A 195 -6.58 4.45 8.69
C SER A 195 -6.50 3.52 9.92
N PRO A 196 -5.68 3.88 10.93
CA PRO A 196 -5.67 3.22 12.23
C PRO A 196 -7.01 3.29 12.97
N SER A 197 -7.84 4.30 12.70
CA SER A 197 -9.16 4.45 13.31
C SER A 197 -10.15 3.34 12.91
N LEU A 198 -9.86 2.60 11.84
CA LEU A 198 -10.66 1.45 11.39
C LEU A 198 -10.37 0.15 12.16
N ARG A 199 -9.44 0.16 13.11
CA ARG A 199 -9.05 -1.00 13.91
C ARG A 199 -10.23 -1.49 14.76
N ASP A 200 -10.52 -2.80 14.70
CA ASP A 200 -11.40 -3.43 15.67
C ASP A 200 -10.72 -3.58 17.04
N ALA A 201 -11.49 -3.72 18.12
CA ALA A 201 -10.97 -3.87 19.49
C ALA A 201 -10.02 -5.09 19.70
N ARG A 202 -9.84 -5.96 18.69
CA ARG A 202 -9.00 -7.18 18.72
C ARG A 202 -7.69 -7.01 17.92
N GLY A 203 -7.45 -5.85 17.30
CA GLY A 203 -6.64 -5.68 16.09
C GLY A 203 -5.10 -5.53 16.20
N LEU A 204 -4.43 -6.00 17.26
CA LEU A 204 -2.95 -6.08 17.30
C LEU A 204 -2.42 -7.49 17.06
N GLY A 205 -2.99 -8.50 17.72
CA GLY A 205 -2.52 -9.90 17.61
C GLY A 205 -2.74 -10.55 16.24
N ALA A 206 -3.50 -9.91 15.35
CA ALA A 206 -3.77 -10.40 14.00
C ALA A 206 -2.80 -9.85 12.92
N LEU A 207 -1.90 -8.94 13.30
CA LEU A 207 -0.85 -8.40 12.41
C LEU A 207 0.51 -9.11 12.59
N GLN A 208 0.68 -9.85 13.69
CA GLN A 208 1.84 -10.71 14.00
C GLN A 208 1.54 -12.19 13.68
#